data_AF-A0A379AIA5-F1
#
_entry.id   AF-A0A379AIA5-F1
#
_cell.length_a   1.000
_cell.length_b   1.000
_cell.length_c   1.000
_cell.angle_alpha   90.00
_cell.angle_beta   90.00
_cell.angle_gamma   90.00
#
_symmetry.space_group_name_H-M   'P 1'
#
loop_
_entity.id
_entity.type
_entity.pdbx_description
1 polymer ?
#
loop_
_entity_poly.entity_id
_entity_poly.type
_entity_poly.pdbx_seq_one_letter_code
_entity_poly.pdbx_strand_id
1 'polypeptide(L)'
;MEYEEINEIREQLAAMIEEALQVYKSQQKPLNLASVMRDYLAQYPRARHFDLARIVVDQAVRLGVAEADLAGLPVEWQAINDYGAKVQAHVIDKY
;
A
#
# COMPACT_ATOMS: atom_id res chain seq x y z
N MET A 1 -2.69 -3.53 29.15
CA MET A 1 -3.67 -4.40 28.47
C MET A 1 -4.23 -3.74 27.21
N GLU A 2 -4.81 -2.52 27.22
CA GLU A 2 -5.35 -1.90 25.98
C GLU A 2 -4.31 -1.67 24.86
N TYR A 3 -3.04 -1.39 25.20
CA TYR A 3 -1.98 -1.19 24.22
C TYR A 3 -1.57 -2.47 23.46
N GLU A 4 -1.68 -3.64 24.09
CA GLU A 4 -1.32 -4.91 23.47
C GLU A 4 -2.37 -5.30 22.42
N GLU A 5 -3.65 -5.16 22.76
CA GLU A 5 -4.78 -5.47 21.87
C GLU A 5 -4.80 -4.61 20.60
N ILE A 6 -4.46 -3.31 20.71
CA ILE A 6 -4.36 -2.41 19.55
C ILE A 6 -3.20 -2.80 18.62
N ASN A 7 -2.08 -3.27 19.18
CA ASN A 7 -0.93 -3.69 18.39
C ASN A 7 -1.20 -5.01 17.66
N GLU A 8 -1.85 -5.98 18.33
CA GLU A 8 -2.22 -7.26 17.71
C GLU A 8 -3.15 -7.06 16.50
N ILE A 9 -4.12 -6.15 16.59
CA ILE A 9 -5.02 -5.84 15.46
C ILE A 9 -4.25 -5.23 14.29
N ARG A 10 -3.24 -4.38 14.56
CA ARG A 10 -2.41 -3.79 13.50
C ARG A 10 -1.53 -4.83 12.82
N GLU A 11 -0.96 -5.76 13.59
CA GLU A 11 -0.14 -6.85 13.05
C GLU A 11 -0.97 -7.81 12.20
N GLN A 12 -2.17 -8.18 12.65
CA GLN A 12 -3.10 -8.99 11.88
C GLN A 12 -3.50 -8.31 10.56
N LEU A 13 -3.79 -7.00 10.61
CA LEU A 13 -4.08 -6.23 9.41
C LEU A 13 -2.88 -6.18 8.45
N ALA A 14 -1.67 -6.02 8.97
CA ALA A 14 -0.46 -6.01 8.17
C ALA A 14 -0.22 -7.36 7.48
N ALA A 15 -0.40 -8.47 8.20
CA ALA A 15 -0.27 -9.82 7.66
C ALA A 15 -1.31 -10.09 6.55
N MET A 16 -2.57 -9.68 6.77
CA MET A 16 -3.63 -9.82 5.77
C MET A 16 -3.32 -9.02 4.49
N ILE A 17 -2.82 -7.78 4.64
CA ILE A 17 -2.45 -6.95 3.49
C ILE A 17 -1.25 -7.54 2.77
N GLU A 18 -0.23 -8.01 3.51
CA GLU A 18 0.92 -8.69 2.93
C GLU A 18 0.48 -9.88 2.06
N GLU A 19 -0.35 -10.77 2.59
CA GLU A 19 -0.88 -11.92 1.86
C GLU A 19 -1.64 -11.50 0.60
N ALA A 20 -2.49 -10.48 0.70
CA ALA A 20 -3.23 -9.95 -0.46
C ALA A 20 -2.29 -9.38 -1.54
N LEU A 21 -1.20 -8.71 -1.14
CA LEU A 21 -0.22 -8.16 -2.09
C LEU A 21 0.65 -9.25 -2.74
N GLN A 22 0.94 -10.36 -2.06
CA GLN A 22 1.75 -11.46 -2.62
C GLN A 22 1.19 -12.02 -3.94
N VAL A 23 -0.11 -11.88 -4.18
CA VAL A 23 -0.75 -12.26 -5.45
C VAL A 23 -0.11 -11.54 -6.64
N TYR A 24 0.31 -10.28 -6.49
CA TYR A 24 0.96 -9.52 -7.56
C TYR A 24 2.31 -10.13 -7.95
N LYS A 25 3.14 -10.47 -6.95
CA LYS A 25 4.43 -11.12 -7.16
C LYS A 25 4.27 -12.52 -7.75
N SER A 26 3.41 -13.35 -7.18
CA SER A 26 3.20 -14.73 -7.64
C SER A 26 2.68 -14.82 -9.08
N GLN A 27 1.85 -13.86 -9.50
CA GLN A 27 1.29 -13.81 -10.85
C GLN A 27 2.07 -12.89 -11.80
N GLN A 28 3.21 -12.32 -11.36
CA GLN A 28 3.99 -11.34 -12.11
C GLN A 28 3.13 -10.17 -12.65
N LYS A 29 2.13 -9.76 -11.86
CA LYS A 29 1.23 -8.65 -12.19
C LYS A 29 1.79 -7.35 -11.62
N PRO A 30 1.81 -6.25 -12.37
CA PRO A 30 2.24 -4.96 -11.85
C PRO A 30 1.36 -4.48 -10.70
N LEU A 31 1.98 -3.95 -9.64
CA LEU A 31 1.30 -3.40 -8.47
C LEU A 31 1.27 -1.87 -8.58
N ASN A 32 0.09 -1.32 -8.89
CA ASN A 32 -0.16 0.12 -8.84
C ASN A 32 -0.62 0.52 -7.44
N LEU A 33 0.29 1.15 -6.68
CA LEU A 33 0.05 1.51 -5.29
C LEU A 33 -1.12 2.49 -5.11
N ALA A 34 -1.30 3.45 -6.03
CA ALA A 34 -2.39 4.40 -5.94
C ALA A 34 -3.77 3.74 -6.11
N SER A 35 -3.87 2.76 -7.01
CA SER A 35 -5.12 1.99 -7.19
C SER A 35 -5.42 1.14 -5.95
N VAL A 36 -4.43 0.34 -5.52
CA VAL A 36 -4.57 -0.53 -4.35
C VAL A 36 -4.91 0.28 -3.10
N MET A 37 -4.25 1.41 -2.90
CA MET A 37 -4.51 2.28 -1.76
C MET A 37 -5.91 2.89 -1.80
N ARG A 38 -6.42 3.32 -2.96
CA ARG A 38 -7.83 3.77 -3.10
C ARG A 38 -8.80 2.67 -2.68
N ASP A 39 -8.58 1.45 -3.16
CA ASP A 39 -9.47 0.31 -2.90
C ASP A 39 -9.49 -0.05 -1.41
N TYR A 40 -8.33 -0.03 -0.75
CA TYR A 40 -8.24 -0.22 0.70
C TYR A 40 -8.89 0.93 1.46
N LEU A 41 -8.56 2.19 1.18
CA LEU A 41 -9.11 3.33 1.91
C LEU A 41 -10.63 3.43 1.81
N ALA A 42 -11.23 3.02 0.69
CA ALA A 42 -12.68 2.99 0.50
C ALA A 42 -13.40 1.99 1.43
N GLN A 43 -12.71 0.95 1.89
CA GLN A 43 -13.29 -0.11 2.74
C GLN A 43 -13.21 0.19 4.24
N TYR A 44 -12.46 1.22 4.64
CA TYR A 44 -12.22 1.53 6.05
C TYR A 44 -12.64 2.96 6.41
N PRO A 45 -13.06 3.20 7.67
CA PRO A 45 -13.36 4.55 8.15
C PRO A 45 -12.16 5.49 8.03
N ARG A 46 -12.42 6.77 7.75
CA ARG A 46 -11.39 7.80 7.59
C ARG A 46 -10.39 7.88 8.75
N ALA A 47 -10.84 7.63 9.97
CA ALA A 47 -9.98 7.62 11.16
C ALA A 47 -8.81 6.62 11.07
N ARG A 48 -8.94 5.57 10.24
CA ARG A 48 -7.91 4.53 10.02
C ARG A 48 -7.09 4.74 8.75
N HIS A 49 -7.40 5.76 7.94
CA HIS A 49 -6.77 5.95 6.62
C HIS A 49 -5.25 6.10 6.71
N PHE A 50 -4.75 6.83 7.71
CA PHE A 50 -3.31 7.05 7.87
C PHE A 50 -2.55 5.75 8.17
N ASP A 51 -3.00 5.00 9.18
CA ASP A 51 -2.38 3.73 9.56
C ASP A 51 -2.45 2.70 8.43
N LEU A 52 -3.62 2.60 7.78
CA LEU A 52 -3.83 1.69 6.66
C LEU A 52 -2.93 2.03 5.48
N ALA A 53 -2.84 3.31 5.11
CA ALA A 53 -1.97 3.75 4.03
C ALA A 53 -0.51 3.38 4.32
N ARG A 54 -0.02 3.63 5.53
CA ARG A 54 1.36 3.29 5.92
C ARG A 54 1.63 1.80 5.81
N ILE A 55 0.73 0.96 6.32
CA ILE A 55 0.88 -0.50 6.23
C ILE A 55 0.92 -0.95 4.77
N VAL A 56 0.01 -0.45 3.92
CA VAL A 56 0.00 -0.80 2.49
C VAL A 56 1.30 -0.40 1.79
N VAL A 57 1.84 0.80 2.06
CA VAL A 57 3.15 1.22 1.53
C VAL A 57 4.26 0.28 2.01
N ASP A 58 4.35 0.09 3.34
CA ASP A 58 5.42 -0.70 3.97
C ASP A 58 5.44 -2.14 3.45
N GLN A 59 4.27 -2.72 3.15
CA GLN A 59 4.17 -4.03 2.54
C GLN A 59 4.50 -4.00 1.05
N ALA A 60 3.98 -3.04 0.28
CA ALA A 60 4.22 -2.96 -1.17
C ALA A 60 5.71 -2.82 -1.51
N VAL A 61 6.45 -1.96 -0.78
CA VAL A 61 7.89 -1.76 -1.03
C VAL A 61 8.76 -2.97 -0.71
N ARG A 62 8.26 -3.92 0.09
CA ARG A 62 8.96 -5.18 0.37
C ARG A 62 8.79 -6.21 -0.73
N LEU A 63 7.74 -6.08 -1.55
CA LEU A 63 7.46 -7.05 -2.61
C LEU A 63 8.43 -6.94 -3.79
N GLY A 64 8.86 -5.72 -4.12
CA GLY A 64 9.63 -5.43 -5.32
C GLY A 64 9.94 -3.95 -5.50
N VAL A 65 10.46 -3.60 -6.68
CA VAL A 65 10.80 -2.23 -7.07
C VAL A 65 10.15 -1.86 -8.41
N ALA A 66 10.00 -0.57 -8.68
CA ALA A 66 9.59 -0.10 -9.99
C ALA A 66 10.80 0.07 -10.91
N GLU A 67 10.72 -0.40 -12.14
CA GLU A 67 11.74 -0.14 -13.17
C GLU A 67 11.92 1.37 -13.43
N ALA A 68 10.83 2.13 -13.33
CA ALA A 68 10.85 3.59 -13.46
C ALA A 68 11.64 4.30 -12.35
N ASP A 69 11.66 3.75 -11.13
CA ASP A 69 12.51 4.27 -10.04
C ASP A 69 13.99 4.06 -10.38
N LEU A 70 14.36 2.88 -10.90
CA LEU A 70 15.73 2.56 -11.33
C LEU A 70 16.18 3.45 -12.50
N ALA A 71 15.24 3.83 -13.37
CA ALA A 71 15.47 4.75 -14.48
C ALA A 71 15.49 6.23 -14.06
N GLY A 72 15.23 6.54 -12.78
CA GLY A 72 15.20 7.91 -12.26
C GLY A 72 14.08 8.77 -12.85
N LEU A 73 12.98 8.16 -13.28
CA LEU A 73 11.86 8.88 -13.88
C LEU A 73 11.06 9.63 -12.79
N PRO A 74 10.62 10.86 -13.05
CA PRO A 74 9.73 11.56 -12.14
C PRO A 74 8.36 10.85 -12.09
N VAL A 75 7.71 10.91 -10.93
CA VAL A 75 6.34 10.43 -10.73
C VAL A 75 5.47 11.56 -10.20
N GLU A 76 4.24 11.63 -10.68
CA GLU A 76 3.25 12.61 -10.25
C GLU A 76 2.49 12.16 -8.99
N TRP A 77 2.01 13.12 -8.21
CA TRP A 77 1.13 12.85 -7.08
C TRP A 77 -0.25 12.38 -7.56
N GLN A 78 -0.65 11.18 -7.17
CA GLN A 78 -1.93 10.58 -7.51
C GLN A 78 -2.88 10.66 -6.31
N ALA A 79 -4.11 11.13 -6.53
CA ALA A 79 -5.13 11.16 -5.48
C ALA A 79 -5.53 9.74 -5.04
N ILE A 80 -5.65 9.54 -3.74
CA ILE A 80 -6.01 8.24 -3.12
C ILE A 80 -7.32 8.28 -2.33
N ASN A 81 -7.94 9.46 -2.19
CA ASN A 81 -9.31 9.63 -1.71
C ASN A 81 -9.84 11.02 -2.06
N ASP A 82 -11.13 11.26 -1.78
CA ASP A 82 -11.80 12.55 -2.00
C ASP A 82 -11.49 13.60 -0.93
N TYR A 83 -10.68 13.25 0.07
CA TYR A 83 -10.33 14.11 1.20
C TYR A 83 -8.98 14.82 1.02
N GLY A 84 -8.38 14.71 -0.17
CA GLY A 84 -7.14 15.38 -0.54
C GLY A 84 -5.86 14.58 -0.24
N ALA A 85 -5.96 13.33 0.21
CA ALA A 85 -4.78 12.49 0.36
C ALA A 85 -4.25 12.07 -1.02
N LYS A 86 -2.92 12.01 -1.15
CA LYS A 86 -2.23 11.65 -2.39
C LYS A 86 -1.06 10.71 -2.08
N VAL A 87 -0.69 9.91 -3.06
CA VAL A 87 0.51 9.06 -3.04
C VAL A 87 1.35 9.36 -4.27
N GLN A 88 2.67 9.32 -4.11
CA GLN A 88 3.63 9.45 -5.20
C GLN A 88 4.44 8.16 -5.23
N ALA A 89 4.14 7.28 -6.19
CA ALA A 89 4.80 6.00 -6.35
C ALA A 89 4.64 5.50 -7.78
N HIS A 90 5.73 4.98 -8.34
CA HIS A 90 5.67 4.25 -9.61
C HIS A 90 5.02 2.88 -9.42
N VAL A 91 4.66 2.26 -10.54
CA VAL A 91 4.13 0.90 -10.57
C VAL A 91 5.26 -0.08 -10.26
N ILE A 92 5.10 -0.91 -9.24
CA ILE A 92 6.06 -1.97 -8.93
C ILE A 92 5.88 -3.08 -9.96
N ASP A 93 6.91 -3.36 -10.74
CA ASP A 93 6.89 -4.29 -11.87
C ASP A 93 8.14 -5.20 -11.94
N LYS A 94 9.06 -5.07 -10.98
CA LYS A 94 10.18 -6.00 -10.76
C LYS A 94 10.07 -6.63 -9.37
N TYR A 95 9.96 -7.97 -9.32
CA TYR A 95 9.78 -8.76 -8.11
C TYR A 95 10.95 -9.68 -7.78
#